data_AF-A0A3M7Q4J1-F1
#
_entry.id   AF-A0A3M7Q4J1-F1
#
_cell.length_a   1.000
_cell.length_b   1.000
_cell.length_c   1.000
_cell.angle_alpha   90.00
_cell.angle_beta   90.00
_cell.angle_gamma   90.00
#
_symmetry.space_group_name_H-M   'P 1'
#
loop_
_entity.id
_entity.type
_entity.pdbx_description
1 polymer ?
#
loop_
_entity_poly.entity_id
_entity_poly.type
_entity_poly.pdbx_seq_one_letter_code
_entity_poly.pdbx_strand_id
1 'polypeptide(L)'
;MKKTYAVLKKRIKLSSYGDVDKSVLFWFEQVQKYNNVTVSGNDIQFQAFKFTTMLGHSEFKASNGWLYKFKERNGISLKTTIGEAGAGRSS
;
A
#
# COMPACT_ATOMS: atom_id res chain seq x y z
N MET A 1 -22.56 -1.68 -11.69
CA MET A 1 -22.28 -2.20 -10.33
C MET A 1 -21.52 -1.15 -9.55
N LYS A 2 -22.11 -0.53 -8.52
CA LYS A 2 -21.48 0.54 -7.73
C LYS A 2 -20.70 -0.13 -6.59
N LYS A 3 -19.37 -0.05 -6.58
CA LYS A 3 -18.58 -0.39 -5.39
C LYS A 3 -18.87 0.68 -4.34
N THR A 4 -19.85 0.43 -3.47
CA THR A 4 -20.13 1.30 -2.33
C THR A 4 -19.06 1.06 -1.28
N TYR A 5 -18.15 2.01 -1.11
CA TYR A 5 -17.31 2.08 0.07
C TYR A 5 -18.22 2.41 1.24
N ALA A 6 -18.78 1.37 1.87
CA ALA A 6 -19.50 1.53 3.13
C ALA A 6 -18.56 2.28 4.07
N VAL A 7 -18.99 3.45 4.54
CA VAL A 7 -18.36 4.19 5.63
C VAL A 7 -18.45 3.29 6.87
N LEU A 8 -17.49 2.37 6.99
CA LEU A 8 -17.31 1.58 8.20
C LEU A 8 -16.69 2.51 9.24
N LYS A 9 -17.59 3.25 9.89
CA LYS A 9 -17.37 3.95 11.15
C LYS A 9 -17.23 2.90 12.27
N LYS A 10 -16.16 2.13 12.21
CA LYS A 10 -15.72 1.25 13.30
C LYS A 10 -14.35 1.78 13.70
N ARG A 11 -14.14 1.99 15.00
CA ARG A 11 -12.90 2.52 15.59
C ARG A 11 -11.71 1.61 15.26
N ILE A 12 -11.24 1.64 14.02
CA ILE A 12 -9.99 1.02 13.60
C ILE A 12 -8.94 2.00 14.04
N LYS A 13 -8.11 1.59 15.00
CA LYS A 13 -6.87 2.24 15.41
C LYS A 13 -6.26 2.88 14.17
N LEU A 14 -6.44 4.19 14.02
CA LEU A 14 -6.03 4.93 12.84
C LEU A 14 -4.51 4.74 12.84
N SER A 15 -4.01 3.85 11.98
CA SER A 15 -2.59 3.91 11.64
C SER A 15 -2.39 5.35 11.23
N SER A 16 -1.42 6.06 11.80
CA SER A 16 -1.26 7.51 11.69
C SER A 16 -1.21 8.04 10.25
N TYR A 17 -1.22 7.16 9.26
CA TYR A 17 -1.05 7.37 7.83
C TYR A 17 -2.19 6.74 7.00
N GLY A 18 -3.42 6.72 7.54
CA GLY A 18 -4.57 6.13 6.84
C GLY A 18 -4.94 6.86 5.54
N ASP A 19 -4.63 8.15 5.45
CA ASP A 19 -4.73 8.97 4.24
C ASP A 19 -3.69 8.57 3.16
N VAL A 20 -2.45 8.25 3.55
CA VAL A 20 -1.42 7.71 2.65
C VAL A 20 -1.88 6.37 2.06
N ASP A 21 -2.36 5.45 2.90
CA ASP A 21 -2.82 4.12 2.47
C ASP A 21 -3.93 4.24 1.40
N LYS A 22 -4.93 5.09 1.65
CA LYS A 22 -6.02 5.37 0.70
C LYS A 22 -5.52 5.99 -0.61
N SER A 23 -4.58 6.93 -0.52
CA SER A 23 -4.05 7.64 -1.70
C SER A 23 -3.26 6.69 -2.60
N VAL A 24 -2.43 5.83 -2.00
CA VAL A 24 -1.67 4.79 -2.73
C VAL A 24 -2.62 3.77 -3.35
N LEU A 25 -3.64 3.32 -2.62
CA LEU A 25 -4.63 2.38 -3.15
C LEU A 25 -5.36 2.96 -4.36
N PHE A 26 -5.85 4.20 -4.25
CA PHE A 26 -6.55 4.86 -5.34
C PHE A 26 -5.66 4.94 -6.58
N TRP A 27 -4.42 5.41 -6.43
CA TRP A 27 -3.45 5.46 -7.53
C TRP A 27 -3.20 4.08 -8.15
N PHE A 28 -2.99 3.05 -7.33
CA PHE A 28 -2.74 1.69 -7.78
C PHE A 28 -3.92 1.12 -8.59
N GLU A 29 -5.16 1.36 -8.14
CA GLU A 29 -6.36 0.99 -8.89
C GLU A 29 -6.47 1.75 -10.22
N GLN A 30 -6.13 3.05 -10.26
CA GLN A 30 -6.13 3.81 -11.52
C GLN A 30 -5.10 3.25 -12.51
N VAL A 31 -3.85 3.04 -12.07
CA VAL A 31 -2.78 2.56 -12.95
C VAL A 31 -3.10 1.18 -13.51
N GLN A 32 -3.59 0.26 -12.67
CA GLN A 32 -4.01 -1.05 -13.16
C GLN A 32 -5.17 -0.97 -14.16
N LYS A 33 -6.13 -0.09 -13.92
CA LYS A 33 -7.33 0.03 -14.77
C LYS A 33 -7.03 0.65 -16.14
N TYR A 34 -6.16 1.66 -16.20
CA TYR A 34 -5.97 2.45 -17.42
C TYR A 34 -4.69 2.13 -18.20
N ASN A 35 -3.63 1.69 -17.53
CA ASN A 35 -2.34 1.51 -18.18
C ASN A 35 -2.02 0.04 -18.48
N ASN A 36 -2.78 -0.93 -17.94
CA ASN A 36 -2.45 -2.36 -18.02
C ASN A 36 -0.98 -2.68 -17.62
N VAL A 37 -0.35 -1.78 -16.86
CA VAL A 37 1.05 -1.90 -16.43
C VAL A 37 1.12 -2.75 -15.17
N THR A 38 2.10 -3.64 -15.13
CA THR A 38 2.44 -4.36 -13.89
C THR A 38 3.16 -3.38 -12.96
N VAL A 39 2.51 -3.02 -11.86
CA VAL A 39 3.09 -2.17 -10.83
C VAL A 39 3.89 -3.04 -9.87
N SER A 40 5.18 -2.72 -9.66
CA SER A 40 6.05 -3.46 -8.77
C SER A 40 5.94 -2.98 -7.32
N GLY A 41 6.48 -3.75 -6.38
CA GLY A 41 6.50 -3.36 -4.96
C GLY A 41 7.22 -2.03 -4.73
N ASN A 42 8.34 -1.83 -5.43
CA ASN A 42 9.12 -0.59 -5.39
C ASN A 42 8.30 0.62 -5.88
N ASP A 43 7.48 0.45 -6.93
CA ASP A 43 6.63 1.54 -7.44
C ASP A 43 5.60 1.97 -6.40
N ILE A 44 5.01 1.00 -5.69
CA ILE A 44 4.07 1.26 -4.59
C ILE A 44 4.76 2.02 -3.46
N GLN A 45 5.98 1.61 -3.07
CA GLN A 45 6.74 2.28 -2.01
C GLN A 45 7.13 3.71 -2.41
N PHE A 46 7.60 3.91 -3.63
CA PHE A 46 7.96 5.21 -4.16
C PHE A 46 6.73 6.15 -4.20
N GLN A 47 5.59 5.64 -4.65
CA GLN A 47 4.37 6.41 -4.67
C GLN A 47 3.88 6.74 -3.24
N ALA A 48 4.00 5.80 -2.31
CA ALA A 48 3.68 6.06 -0.90
C ALA A 48 4.51 7.21 -0.34
N PHE A 49 5.81 7.23 -0.64
CA PHE A 49 6.71 8.31 -0.22
C PHE A 49 6.33 9.67 -0.83
N LYS A 50 5.86 9.69 -2.07
CA LYS A 50 5.32 10.92 -2.68
C LYS A 50 4.09 11.42 -1.94
N PHE A 51 3.15 10.52 -1.65
CA PHE A 51 1.94 10.89 -0.92
C PHE A 51 2.27 11.36 0.49
N THR A 52 3.26 10.79 1.16
CA THR A 52 3.62 11.23 2.51
C THR A 52 4.23 12.61 2.50
N THR A 53 5.07 12.92 1.50
CA THR A 53 5.60 14.26 1.29
C THR A 53 4.47 15.26 1.05
N MET A 54 3.49 14.92 0.20
CA MET A 54 2.36 15.80 -0.11
C MET A 54 1.39 15.99 1.07
N LEU A 55 1.25 14.97 1.92
CA LEU A 55 0.33 14.96 3.06
C LEU A 55 0.99 15.43 4.37
N GLY A 56 2.30 15.73 4.34
CA GLY A 56 3.05 16.20 5.51
C GLY A 56 3.47 15.10 6.50
N HIS A 57 3.48 13.84 6.07
CA HIS A 57 3.82 12.66 6.89
C HIS A 57 5.29 12.28 6.79
N SER A 58 6.18 13.15 7.24
CA SER A 58 7.65 12.99 7.13
C SER A 58 8.20 11.74 7.84
N GLU A 59 7.51 11.27 8.89
CA GLU A 59 7.93 10.10 9.67
C GLU A 59 7.49 8.77 9.05
N PHE A 60 6.65 8.80 8.03
CA PHE A 60 6.20 7.59 7.38
C PHE A 60 7.34 6.88 6.67
N LYS A 61 7.50 5.60 6.99
CA LYS A 61 8.42 4.72 6.29
C LYS A 61 7.62 3.78 5.40
N ALA A 62 7.79 3.93 4.09
CA ALA A 62 7.35 2.98 3.07
C ALA A 62 8.17 1.67 3.15
N SER A 63 8.29 1.08 4.33
CA SER A 63 9.08 -0.12 4.61
C SER A 63 8.46 -1.35 3.95
N ASN A 64 9.28 -2.40 3.80
CA ASN A 64 8.80 -3.70 3.32
C ASN A 64 7.66 -4.25 4.20
N GLY A 65 7.70 -4.00 5.52
CA GLY A 65 6.64 -4.39 6.45
C GLY A 65 5.33 -3.62 6.23
N TRP A 66 5.41 -2.31 5.93
CA TRP A 66 4.22 -1.55 5.53
C TRP A 66 3.67 -2.05 4.20
N LEU A 67 4.53 -2.24 3.19
CA LEU A 67 4.12 -2.74 1.87
C LEU A 67 3.44 -4.11 1.96
N TYR A 68 3.98 -5.03 2.78
CA TYR A 68 3.36 -6.33 3.02
C TYR A 68 1.94 -6.19 3.59
N LYS A 69 1.77 -5.39 4.64
CA LYS A 69 0.44 -5.14 5.24
C LYS A 69 -0.49 -4.40 4.30
N PHE A 70 0.01 -3.46 3.51
CA PHE A 70 -0.77 -2.75 2.49
C PHE A 70 -1.33 -3.74 1.46
N LYS A 71 -0.50 -4.69 1.01
CA LYS A 71 -0.92 -5.74 0.07
C LYS A 71 -1.95 -6.68 0.68
N GLU A 72 -1.71 -7.19 1.89
CA GLU A 72 -2.67 -8.05 2.61
C GLU A 72 -4.02 -7.36 2.80
N ARG A 73 -4.03 -6.11 3.28
CA ARG A 73 -5.27 -5.36 3.54
C ARG A 73 -6.11 -5.13 2.29
N ASN A 74 -5.46 -4.95 1.14
CA ASN A 74 -6.11 -4.58 -0.11
C ASN A 74 -6.22 -5.75 -1.11
N GLY A 75 -5.83 -6.97 -0.71
CA GLY A 75 -5.86 -8.15 -1.58
C GLY A 75 -4.94 -8.05 -2.80
N ILE A 76 -3.86 -7.28 -2.71
CA ILE A 76 -2.96 -7.01 -3.85
C ILE A 76 -1.94 -8.15 -3.95
N SER A 77 -2.07 -8.96 -5.00
CA SER A 77 -1.11 -10.02 -5.32
C SER A 77 -0.09 -9.51 -6.33
N LEU A 78 1.07 -9.06 -5.84
CA LEU A 78 2.22 -8.85 -6.73
C LEU A 78 2.87 -10.19 -7.01
N LYS A 79 3.10 -10.50 -8.29
CA LYS A 79 3.97 -11.62 -8.69
C LYS A 79 5.37 -11.30 -8.19
N THR A 80 5.67 -11.73 -6.96
CA THR A 80 7.00 -11.63 -6.40
C THR A 80 7.79 -12.75 -7.06
N THR A 81 8.69 -12.42 -7.98
CA THR A 81 9.78 -13.33 -8.33
C THR A 81 10.60 -13.49 -7.05
N ILE A 82 10.28 -14.53 -6.28
CA ILE A 82 11.03 -14.92 -5.08
C ILE A 82 12.41 -15.37 -5.58
N GLY A 83 13.36 -14.44 -5.54
CA GLY A 83 14.78 -14.71 -5.40
C GLY A 83 15.11 -14.50 -3.93
N GLU A 84 15.37 -15.62 -3.26
CA GLU A 84 15.96 -15.81 -1.93
C GLU A 84 16.34 -14.57 -1.10
N ALA A 85 15.70 -14.42 0.06
CA ALA A 85 16.35 -13.92 1.27
C ALA A 85 15.58 -14.41 2.50
N GLY A 86 16.01 -15.55 3.05
CA GLY A 86 15.60 -15.99 4.37
C GLY A 86 16.03 -14.97 5.41
N ALA A 87 15.07 -14.30 6.03
CA ALA A 87 15.29 -13.61 7.30
C ALA A 87 14.51 -14.38 8.36
N GLY A 88 15.25 -15.25 9.06
CA GLY A 88 14.77 -15.95 10.24
C GLY A 88 14.17 -14.96 11.24
N ARG A 89 12.96 -15.27 11.68
CA ARG A 89 12.43 -14.75 12.93
C ARG A 89 13.15 -15.49 14.05
N SER A 90 13.88 -14.78 14.90
CA SER A 90 14.30 -15.28 16.20
C SER A 90 13.58 -14.50 17.28
N SER A 91 13.12 -15.25 18.27
CA SER A 91 12.29 -14.93 19.43
C SER A 91 12.72 -13.75 20.28
#